data_AF-A0A938WUR1-F1
#
_entry.id   AF-A0A938WUR1-F1
#
_cell.length_a   1.000
_cell.length_b   1.000
_cell.length_c   1.000
_cell.angle_alpha   90.00
_cell.angle_beta   90.00
_cell.angle_gamma   90.00
#
_symmetry.space_group_name_H-M   'P 1'
#
loop_
_entity.id
_entity.type
_entity.pdbx_description
1 polymer ?
#
loop_
_entity_poly.entity_id
_entity_poly.type
_entity_poly.pdbx_seq_one_letter_code
_entity_poly.pdbx_strand_id
1 'polypeptide(L)'
;MEKMSEDYRKFSWDDVSTIVYAVIFALYVTYRRMDNPPQWLLGVIAVMILLKSMSEIVYYFKQTKRGKRRIWSLIFSALVFLCGIMFLLNAFGLLGE
;
A
#
# COMPACT_ATOMS: atom_id res chain seq x y z
N MET A 1 -8.80 -39.95 -17.46
CA MET A 1 -8.29 -39.01 -16.45
C MET A 1 -8.59 -37.61 -16.94
N GLU A 2 -9.62 -36.99 -16.38
CA GLU A 2 -9.94 -35.59 -16.63
C GLU A 2 -8.73 -34.73 -16.27
N LYS A 3 -8.22 -34.00 -17.26
CA LYS A 3 -7.36 -32.85 -17.02
C LYS A 3 -8.25 -31.76 -16.44
N MET A 4 -8.45 -31.80 -15.12
CA MET A 4 -8.93 -30.66 -14.36
C MET A 4 -7.86 -29.58 -14.51
N SER A 5 -8.04 -28.71 -15.50
CA SER A 5 -7.25 -27.51 -15.68
C SER A 5 -7.55 -26.60 -14.50
N GLU A 6 -6.73 -26.68 -13.46
CA GLU A 6 -6.63 -25.64 -12.44
C GLU A 6 -6.23 -24.35 -13.14
N ASP A 7 -7.26 -23.58 -13.50
CA ASP A 7 -7.19 -22.20 -13.92
C ASP A 7 -6.77 -21.37 -12.69
N TYR A 8 -5.52 -21.53 -12.26
CA TYR A 8 -4.90 -20.64 -11.29
C TYR A 8 -4.83 -19.27 -11.95
N ARG A 9 -5.89 -18.48 -11.76
CA ARG A 9 -5.96 -17.07 -12.09
C ARG A 9 -4.73 -16.41 -11.47
N LYS A 10 -3.67 -16.25 -12.27
CA LYS A 10 -2.43 -15.58 -11.86
C LYS A 10 -2.84 -14.15 -11.52
N PHE A 11 -3.00 -13.87 -10.22
CA PHE A 11 -3.26 -12.51 -9.75
C PHE A 11 -2.19 -11.60 -10.34
N SER A 12 -2.64 -10.59 -11.08
CA SER A 12 -1.71 -9.60 -11.57
C SER A 12 -1.19 -8.78 -10.39
N TRP A 13 0.01 -8.22 -10.51
CA TRP A 13 0.52 -7.30 -9.48
C TRP A 13 -0.43 -6.12 -9.24
N ASP A 14 -1.14 -5.69 -10.29
CA ASP A 14 -2.13 -4.63 -10.20
C ASP A 14 -3.31 -5.08 -9.29
N ASP A 15 -3.80 -6.32 -9.42
CA ASP A 15 -4.86 -6.88 -8.55
C ASP A 15 -4.42 -6.95 -7.08
N VAL A 16 -3.22 -7.48 -6.84
CA VAL A 16 -2.63 -7.55 -5.49
C VAL A 16 -2.47 -6.15 -4.92
N SER A 17 -2.05 -5.19 -5.74
CA SER A 17 -1.90 -3.81 -5.32
C SER A 17 -3.22 -3.19 -4.88
N THR A 18 -4.26 -3.33 -5.70
CA THR A 18 -5.60 -2.82 -5.38
C THR A 18 -6.15 -3.42 -4.10
N ILE A 19 -6.02 -4.73 -3.90
CA ILE A 19 -6.50 -5.40 -2.68
C ILE A 19 -5.76 -4.87 -1.44
N VAL A 20 -4.43 -4.75 -1.51
CA VAL A 20 -3.64 -4.26 -0.37
C VAL A 20 -4.00 -2.81 -0.04
N TYR A 21 -4.17 -1.94 -1.05
CA TYR A 21 -4.61 -0.57 -0.81
C TYR A 21 -6.02 -0.50 -0.21
N ALA A 22 -6.93 -1.37 -0.65
CA ALA A 22 -8.27 -1.45 -0.09
C ALA A 22 -8.26 -1.86 1.39
N VAL A 23 -7.41 -2.83 1.75
CA VAL A 23 -7.22 -3.25 3.16
C VAL A 23 -6.65 -2.12 4.00
N ILE A 24 -5.60 -1.44 3.53
CA ILE A 24 -5.00 -0.29 4.22
C ILE A 24 -6.06 0.82 4.43
N PHE A 25 -6.85 1.10 3.40
CA PHE A 25 -7.91 2.10 3.46
C PHE A 25 -9.01 1.71 4.47
N ALA A 26 -9.44 0.45 4.49
CA ALA A 26 -10.41 -0.06 5.45
C ALA A 26 -9.90 0.05 6.89
N LEU A 27 -8.63 -0.30 7.13
CA LEU A 27 -7.97 -0.14 8.43
C LEU A 27 -7.94 1.34 8.85
N TYR A 28 -7.60 2.24 7.94
CA TYR A 28 -7.59 3.68 8.22
C TYR A 28 -8.99 4.25 8.53
N VAL A 29 -10.02 3.84 7.77
CA VAL A 29 -11.41 4.24 8.06
C VAL A 29 -11.86 3.73 9.43
N THR A 30 -11.48 2.49 9.77
CA THR A 30 -11.80 1.90 11.08
C THR A 30 -11.08 2.64 12.20
N TYR A 31 -9.79 2.94 12.02
CA TYR A 31 -9.01 3.76 12.95
C TYR A 31 -9.68 5.12 13.21
N ARG A 32 -10.12 5.82 12.15
CA ARG A 32 -10.74 7.14 12.27
C ARG A 32 -12.10 7.12 12.97
N ARG A 33 -12.80 5.98 12.95
CA ARG A 33 -14.13 5.82 13.57
C ARG A 33 -14.08 5.33 15.01
N MET A 34 -12.90 4.98 15.53
CA MET A 34 -12.74 4.64 16.94
C MET A 34 -12.69 5.92 17.77
N ASP A 35 -13.36 5.92 18.93
CA ASP A 35 -13.36 7.06 19.85
C ASP A 35 -11.99 7.26 20.53
N ASN A 36 -11.26 6.16 20.79
CA ASN A 36 -9.91 6.17 21.36
C ASN A 36 -9.02 5.15 20.65
N PRO A 37 -8.62 5.40 19.40
CA PRO A 37 -7.80 4.45 18.66
C PRO A 37 -6.40 4.39 19.27
N PRO A 38 -5.83 3.20 19.44
CA PRO A 38 -4.47 3.09 19.94
C PRO A 38 -3.46 3.60 18.91
N GLN A 39 -2.50 4.41 19.33
CA GLN A 39 -1.50 5.01 18.43
C GLN A 39 -0.66 3.97 17.67
N TRP A 40 -0.43 2.80 18.27
CA TRP A 40 0.28 1.71 17.58
C TRP A 40 -0.44 1.26 16.30
N LEU A 41 -1.77 1.39 16.23
CA LEU A 41 -2.55 1.03 15.04
C LEU A 41 -2.28 2.00 13.88
N LEU A 42 -2.11 3.29 14.17
CA LEU A 42 -1.67 4.28 13.18
C LEU A 42 -0.26 3.96 12.68
N GLY A 43 0.63 3.54 13.59
CA GLY A 43 1.98 3.08 13.26
C GLY A 43 1.97 1.86 12.34
N VAL A 44 1.12 0.86 12.60
CA VAL A 44 0.96 -0.32 11.74
C VAL A 44 0.45 0.07 10.35
N ILE A 45 -0.56 0.93 10.28
CA ILE A 45 -1.08 1.45 9.00
C ILE A 45 0.03 2.17 8.22
N ALA A 46 0.82 3.01 8.91
CA ALA A 46 1.95 3.72 8.31
C ALA A 46 3.01 2.77 7.75
N VAL A 47 3.41 1.74 8.50
CA VAL A 47 4.39 0.74 8.06
C VAL A 47 3.86 -0.04 6.85
N MET A 48 2.58 -0.42 6.84
CA MET A 48 1.96 -1.08 5.70
C MET A 48 2.00 -0.21 4.44
N ILE A 49 1.68 1.08 4.56
CA ILE A 49 1.76 2.06 3.47
C ILE A 49 3.19 2.15 2.92
N LEU A 50 4.19 2.25 3.80
CA LEU A 50 5.60 2.37 3.42
C LEU A 50 6.11 1.12 2.69
N LEU A 51 5.88 -0.07 3.27
CA LEU A 51 6.30 -1.35 2.68
C LEU A 51 5.64 -1.59 1.34
N LYS A 52 4.34 -1.30 1.23
CA LYS A 52 3.60 -1.45 -0.02
C LYS A 52 4.13 -0.51 -1.11
N SER A 53 4.30 0.77 -0.78
CA SER A 53 4.81 1.76 -1.72
C SER A 53 6.23 1.44 -2.18
N MET A 54 7.10 1.00 -1.26
CA MET A 54 8.46 0.57 -1.59
C MET A 54 8.46 -0.65 -2.52
N SER A 55 7.57 -1.61 -2.28
CA SER A 55 7.40 -2.78 -3.14
C SER A 55 6.92 -2.41 -4.54
N GLU A 56 5.99 -1.45 -4.66
CA GLU A 56 5.57 -0.92 -5.96
C GLU A 56 6.70 -0.20 -6.69
N ILE A 57 7.45 0.65 -5.98
CA ILE A 57 8.61 1.34 -6.56
C ILE A 57 9.59 0.32 -7.13
N VAL A 58 10.00 -0.68 -6.35
CA VAL A 58 10.92 -1.73 -6.81
C VAL A 58 10.36 -2.51 -8.00
N TYR A 59 9.08 -2.87 -7.96
CA TYR A 59 8.42 -3.61 -9.02
C TYR A 59 8.39 -2.81 -10.34
N TYR A 60 7.94 -1.55 -10.29
CA TYR A 60 7.86 -0.70 -11.46
C TYR A 60 9.23 -0.26 -11.96
N PHE A 61 10.24 -0.12 -11.10
CA PHE A 61 11.62 0.18 -11.51
C PHE A 61 12.23 -0.96 -12.35
N LYS A 62 11.93 -2.22 -11.99
CA LYS A 62 12.37 -3.40 -12.74
C LYS A 62 11.64 -3.61 -14.07
N GLN A 63 10.50 -2.94 -14.29
CA GLN A 63 9.73 -3.07 -15.54
C GLN A 63 10.08 -1.98 -16.54
N THR A 64 11.04 -2.25 -17.41
CA THR A 64 11.52 -1.32 -18.46
C THR A 64 10.50 -1.07 -19.58
N LYS A 65 9.51 -1.96 -19.78
CA LYS A 65 8.62 -1.95 -20.96
C LYS A 65 7.25 -1.26 -20.79
N ARG A 66 6.90 -0.74 -19.60
CA ARG A 66 5.55 -0.17 -19.32
C ARG A 66 5.35 1.33 -19.65
N GLY A 67 6.33 1.99 -20.29
CA GLY A 67 6.19 3.35 -20.84
C GLY A 67 5.64 4.40 -19.86
N LYS A 68 4.70 5.25 -20.31
CA LYS A 68 4.09 6.34 -19.51
C LYS A 68 3.39 5.85 -18.23
N ARG A 69 2.75 4.68 -18.26
CA ARG A 69 2.03 4.12 -17.09
C ARG A 69 2.97 3.83 -15.93
N ARG A 70 4.22 3.44 -16.21
CA ARG A 70 5.27 3.25 -15.21
C ARG A 70 5.57 4.53 -14.43
N ILE A 71 5.69 5.66 -15.13
CA ILE A 71 6.03 6.95 -14.52
C ILE A 71 4.93 7.40 -13.57
N TRP A 72 3.67 7.30 -14.00
CA TRP A 72 2.51 7.61 -13.15
C TRP A 72 2.45 6.70 -11.91
N SER A 73 2.67 5.40 -12.06
CA SER A 73 2.71 4.47 -10.93
C SER A 73 3.85 4.77 -9.96
N LEU A 74 5.03 5.16 -10.45
CA LEU A 74 6.17 5.55 -9.60
C LEU A 74 5.89 6.85 -8.84
N ILE A 75 5.34 7.88 -9.51
CA ILE A 75 4.97 9.15 -8.86
C ILE A 75 3.91 8.90 -7.79
N PHE A 76 2.87 8.12 -8.12
CA PHE A 76 1.83 7.76 -7.16
C PHE A 76 2.40 7.00 -5.96
N SER A 77 3.24 5.99 -6.20
CA SER A 77 3.88 5.22 -5.12
C SER A 77 4.78 6.11 -4.24
N ALA A 78 5.49 7.07 -4.81
CA ALA A 78 6.30 8.01 -4.06
C ALA A 78 5.45 8.96 -3.18
N LEU A 79 4.33 9.47 -3.70
CA LEU A 79 3.40 10.30 -2.94
C LEU A 79 2.78 9.52 -1.77
N VAL A 80 2.37 8.27 -2.02
CA VAL A 80 1.82 7.39 -0.99
C VAL A 80 2.88 7.03 0.05
N PHE A 81 4.13 6.80 -0.37
CA PHE A 81 5.25 6.60 0.55
C PHE A 81 5.44 7.80 1.48
N LEU A 82 5.47 9.02 0.95
CA LEU A 82 5.55 10.25 1.75
C LEU A 82 4.38 10.38 2.72
N CYS A 83 3.16 10.02 2.29
CA CYS A 83 2.00 9.99 3.17
C CYS A 83 2.19 8.97 4.33
N GLY A 84 2.76 7.80 4.04
CA GLY A 84 3.15 6.82 5.05
C GLY A 84 4.15 7.39 6.08
N ILE A 85 5.14 8.17 5.63
CA ILE A 85 6.08 8.84 6.54
C ILE A 85 5.34 9.83 7.45
N MET A 86 4.44 10.65 6.91
CA MET A 86 3.64 11.58 7.70
C MET A 86 2.79 10.86 8.75
N PHE A 87 2.14 9.74 8.38
CA PHE A 87 1.41 8.93 9.34
C PHE A 87 2.30 8.35 10.43
N LEU A 88 3.51 7.92 10.07
CA LEU A 88 4.48 7.38 11.01
C LEU A 88 4.95 8.45 12.01
N LEU A 89 5.29 9.64 11.52
CA LEU A 89 5.65 10.78 12.35
C LEU A 89 4.50 11.19 13.29
N ASN A 90 3.25 11.16 12.80
CA ASN A 90 2.08 11.44 13.63
C ASN A 90 1.84 10.35 14.69
N ALA A 91 2.06 9.07 14.35
CA ALA A 91 1.94 7.95 15.28
C ALA A 91 2.96 8.00 16.43
N PHE A 92 4.16 8.53 16.16
CA PHE A 92 5.20 8.76 17.18
C PHE A 92 5.03 10.07 17.95
N GLY A 93 3.99 10.86 17.66
CA GLY A 93 3.81 12.19 18.26
C GLY A 93 4.86 13.21 17.83
N LEU A 94 5.67 12.90 16.81
CA LEU A 94 6.73 13.79 16.29
C LEU A 94 6.17 14.93 15.43
N LEU A 95 4.89 14.85 15.06
CA LEU A 95 4.11 15.91 14.43
C LEU A 95 3.08 16.54 15.39
N GLY A 96 3.15 16.25 16.69
CA GLY A 96 2.20 16.74 17.68
C GLY A 96 2.44 18.19 18.09
N GLU A 97 1.39 19.00 17.92
CA GLU A 97 1.04 20.31 18.52
C GLU A 97 2.11 21.41 18.64
#